data_AF-A0A2N3A3Y5-F1
#
_entry.id   AF-A0A2N3A3Y5-F1
#
_cell.length_a   1.000
_cell.length_b   1.000
_cell.length_c   1.000
_cell.angle_alpha   90.00
_cell.angle_beta   90.00
_cell.angle_gamma   90.00
#
_symmetry.space_group_name_H-M   'P 1'
#
loop_
_entity.id
_entity.type
_entity.pdbx_description
1 polymer ?
#
loop_
_entity_poly.entity_id
_entity_poly.type
_entity_poly.pdbx_seq_one_letter_code
_entity_poly.pdbx_strand_id
1 'polypeptide(L)'
;MTNKTAKRFILFAALLVAVNFVLDQSFKAFSVHNILNRKMDEQFAAYNDTLKYLALGNSHNCINTHILEKSFNYGSPSENYIQSYYKLKHIIEKSGKKPEYVILQADISTYGPKIADRYEYNSYWIDYIDYRELAKVKSDRNILTKWLEGRFFSYAGNYKDVQLSILYRIKMKTLEMHNGYRPHRDYKNFADEPNKRKLAWDKANLFLSKDAYFDPSIKVYFEKILQLCQANDVKVIMVRYPMTREFHEEEIKIVPEEKLFAEIEAITSRYSVFKGMLNYHDMFFDHPEYFFDPDHLNVKGSDLFTLQFAKDMKELESAALAE
;
A
#
# COMPACT_ATOMS: atom_id res chain seq x y z
N MET A 1 16.99 -40.14 -30.33
CA MET A 1 15.83 -39.26 -30.62
C MET A 1 15.85 -38.94 -32.10
N THR A 2 14.77 -39.18 -32.87
CA THR A 2 14.78 -38.89 -34.32
C THR A 2 14.76 -37.38 -34.57
N ASN A 3 15.31 -36.91 -35.69
CA ASN A 3 15.26 -35.49 -36.10
C ASN A 3 13.80 -34.96 -36.09
N LYS A 4 12.83 -35.80 -36.48
CA LYS A 4 11.40 -35.48 -36.43
C LYS A 4 10.89 -35.27 -35.01
N THR A 5 11.29 -36.12 -34.05
CA THR A 5 10.94 -35.98 -32.63
C THR A 5 11.55 -34.71 -32.04
N ALA A 6 12.82 -34.41 -32.35
CA ALA A 6 13.49 -33.19 -31.89
C ALA A 6 12.81 -31.92 -32.42
N LYS A 7 12.49 -31.87 -33.72
CA LYS A 7 11.75 -30.75 -34.33
C LYS A 7 10.37 -30.53 -33.68
N ARG A 8 9.63 -31.61 -33.42
CA ARG A 8 8.32 -31.55 -32.74
C ARG A 8 8.46 -31.01 -31.31
N PHE A 9 9.47 -31.45 -30.58
CA PHE A 9 9.74 -30.98 -29.22
C PHE A 9 10.11 -29.49 -29.21
N ILE A 10 11.00 -29.05 -30.11
CA ILE A 10 11.38 -27.65 -30.25
C ILE A 10 10.16 -26.78 -30.60
N LEU A 11 9.34 -27.23 -31.57
CA LEU A 11 8.12 -26.52 -31.94
C LEU A 11 7.14 -26.41 -30.77
N PHE A 12 6.96 -27.49 -30.01
CA PHE A 12 6.11 -27.48 -28.82
C PHE A 12 6.63 -26.53 -27.76
N ALA A 13 7.93 -26.55 -27.46
CA ALA A 13 8.56 -25.64 -26.50
C ALA A 13 8.43 -24.17 -26.94
N ALA A 14 8.66 -23.88 -28.22
CA ALA A 14 8.48 -22.54 -28.79
C ALA A 14 7.02 -22.06 -28.67
N LEU A 15 6.05 -22.94 -28.97
CA LEU A 15 4.63 -22.64 -28.81
C LEU A 15 4.27 -22.38 -27.35
N LEU A 16 4.78 -23.19 -26.42
CA LEU A 16 4.55 -23.01 -24.98
C LEU A 16 5.08 -21.65 -24.50
N VAL A 17 6.29 -21.27 -24.92
CA VAL A 17 6.88 -19.95 -24.60
C VAL A 17 6.06 -18.81 -25.21
N ALA A 18 5.63 -18.96 -26.47
CA ALA A 18 4.81 -17.95 -27.15
C ALA A 18 3.45 -17.76 -26.45
N VAL A 19 2.76 -18.86 -26.10
CA VAL A 19 1.49 -18.82 -25.36
C VAL A 19 1.70 -18.17 -23.99
N ASN A 20 2.74 -18.55 -23.25
CA ASN A 20 3.05 -17.93 -21.97
C ASN A 20 3.30 -16.42 -22.09
N PHE A 21 4.10 -16.00 -23.08
CA PHE A 21 4.37 -14.59 -23.35
C PHE A 21 3.08 -13.82 -23.64
N VAL A 22 2.21 -14.35 -24.50
CA VAL A 22 0.92 -13.70 -24.81
C VAL A 22 0.04 -13.59 -23.56
N LEU A 23 -0.04 -14.64 -22.74
CA LEU A 23 -0.83 -14.62 -21.50
C LEU A 23 -0.28 -13.62 -20.48
N ASP A 24 1.04 -13.60 -20.27
CA ASP A 24 1.71 -12.67 -19.35
C ASP A 24 1.56 -11.21 -19.79
N GLN A 25 1.81 -10.92 -21.07
CA GLN A 25 1.64 -9.56 -21.61
C GLN A 25 0.18 -9.12 -21.59
N SER A 26 -0.76 -10.01 -21.91
CA SER A 26 -2.19 -9.72 -21.81
C SER A 26 -2.57 -9.40 -20.37
N PHE A 27 -2.17 -10.23 -19.41
CA PHE A 27 -2.44 -9.98 -18.00
C PHE A 27 -1.87 -8.62 -17.55
N LYS A 28 -0.62 -8.31 -17.87
CA LYS A 28 0.01 -7.02 -17.52
C LYS A 28 -0.75 -5.83 -18.11
N ALA A 29 -1.22 -5.95 -19.35
CA ALA A 29 -1.96 -4.91 -20.04
C ALA A 29 -3.41 -4.76 -19.55
N PHE A 30 -4.03 -5.83 -19.03
CA PHE A 30 -5.42 -5.83 -18.58
C PHE A 30 -5.61 -5.65 -17.07
N SER A 31 -4.60 -5.95 -16.26
CA SER A 31 -4.66 -5.85 -14.79
C SER A 31 -5.01 -4.42 -14.36
N VAL A 32 -6.17 -4.27 -13.70
CA VAL A 32 -6.65 -2.98 -13.20
C VAL A 32 -5.69 -2.37 -12.21
N HIS A 33 -5.07 -3.19 -11.37
CA HIS A 33 -4.10 -2.73 -10.38
C HIS A 33 -2.79 -2.27 -11.02
N ASN A 34 -2.28 -2.97 -12.04
CA ASN A 34 -1.14 -2.48 -12.80
C ASN A 34 -1.45 -1.17 -13.53
N ILE A 35 -2.65 -1.05 -14.11
CA ILE A 35 -3.08 0.19 -14.78
C ILE A 35 -3.15 1.34 -13.77
N LEU A 36 -3.74 1.12 -12.59
CA LEU A 36 -3.81 2.10 -11.51
C LEU A 36 -2.41 2.56 -11.09
N ASN A 37 -1.53 1.62 -10.77
CA ASN A 37 -0.18 1.93 -10.33
C ASN A 37 0.62 2.66 -11.42
N ARG A 38 0.52 2.25 -12.68
CA ARG A 38 1.15 2.96 -13.80
C ARG A 38 0.63 4.38 -13.98
N LYS A 39 -0.68 4.60 -13.85
CA LYS A 39 -1.26 5.94 -13.95
C LYS A 39 -0.81 6.82 -12.78
N MET A 40 -0.60 6.25 -11.58
CA MET A 40 0.05 6.97 -10.47
C MET A 40 1.51 7.31 -10.79
N ASP A 41 2.30 6.38 -11.32
CA ASP A 41 3.68 6.64 -11.75
C ASP A 41 3.74 7.75 -12.82
N GLU A 42 2.83 7.73 -13.79
CA GLU A 42 2.72 8.76 -14.83
C GLU A 42 2.37 10.14 -14.23
N GLN A 43 1.41 10.20 -13.30
CA GLN A 43 1.09 11.45 -12.59
C GLN A 43 2.25 11.93 -11.71
N PHE A 44 2.94 11.03 -11.02
CA PHE A 44 4.08 11.38 -10.18
C PHE A 44 5.24 11.91 -11.02
N ALA A 45 5.54 11.26 -12.15
CA ALA A 45 6.53 11.72 -13.11
C ALA A 45 6.19 13.11 -13.66
N ALA A 46 4.92 13.37 -13.95
CA ALA A 46 4.43 14.68 -14.42
C ALA A 46 4.28 15.74 -13.32
N TYR A 47 4.37 15.36 -12.04
CA TYR A 47 4.24 16.29 -10.92
C TYR A 47 5.44 17.25 -10.87
N ASN A 48 5.22 18.52 -11.19
CA ASN A 48 6.28 19.54 -11.29
C ASN A 48 6.19 20.62 -10.20
N ASP A 49 5.20 20.53 -9.30
CA ASP A 49 5.07 21.45 -8.17
C ASP A 49 6.01 21.03 -7.01
N THR A 50 6.10 21.87 -5.99
CA THR A 50 6.80 21.57 -4.74
C THR A 50 6.11 20.39 -4.06
N LEU A 51 6.81 19.27 -3.93
CA LEU A 51 6.31 18.11 -3.20
C LEU A 51 6.52 18.33 -1.70
N LYS A 52 5.48 18.79 -0.99
CA LYS A 52 5.53 18.95 0.46
C LYS A 52 5.20 17.65 1.18
N TYR A 53 4.07 17.03 0.82
CA TYR A 53 3.60 15.80 1.45
C TYR A 53 3.56 14.64 0.47
N LEU A 54 4.25 13.55 0.78
CA LEU A 54 4.16 12.29 0.04
C LEU A 54 3.53 11.23 0.93
N ALA A 55 2.31 10.81 0.62
CA ALA A 55 1.65 9.75 1.35
C ALA A 55 1.93 8.38 0.72
N LEU A 56 2.45 7.44 1.52
CA LEU A 56 2.76 6.07 1.13
C LEU A 56 1.94 5.09 1.99
N GLY A 57 1.76 3.86 1.49
CA GLY A 57 0.98 2.84 2.18
C GLY A 57 -0.09 2.23 1.27
N ASN A 58 -1.08 1.58 1.88
CA ASN A 58 -2.06 0.80 1.13
C ASN A 58 -3.35 1.56 0.83
N SER A 59 -4.42 0.83 0.51
CA SER A 59 -5.72 1.38 0.17
C SER A 59 -6.42 2.15 1.30
N HIS A 60 -5.95 2.05 2.55
CA HIS A 60 -6.45 2.87 3.65
C HIS A 60 -5.96 4.32 3.55
N ASN A 61 -4.89 4.57 2.80
CA ASN A 61 -4.39 5.91 2.54
C ASN A 61 -5.41 6.69 1.70
N CYS A 62 -6.28 7.40 2.42
CA CYS A 62 -7.40 8.14 1.90
C CYS A 62 -7.18 9.65 1.89
N ILE A 63 -5.93 10.11 1.92
CA ILE A 63 -5.60 11.53 1.86
C ILE A 63 -6.03 12.09 0.51
N ASN A 64 -6.98 13.03 0.54
CA ASN A 64 -7.48 13.74 -0.63
C ASN A 64 -6.54 14.90 -1.00
N THR A 65 -5.83 14.74 -2.11
CA THR A 65 -4.85 15.73 -2.61
C THR A 65 -5.49 16.99 -3.22
N HIS A 66 -6.81 17.02 -3.40
CA HIS A 66 -7.54 18.26 -3.69
C HIS A 66 -7.66 19.16 -2.45
N ILE A 67 -7.57 18.58 -1.25
CA ILE A 67 -7.72 19.27 0.03
C ILE A 67 -6.35 19.54 0.65
N LEU A 68 -5.48 18.54 0.67
CA LEU A 68 -4.10 18.70 1.14
C LEU A 68 -3.24 19.22 -0.01
N GLU A 69 -3.04 20.53 -0.08
CA GLU A 69 -2.21 21.15 -1.12
C GLU A 69 -0.75 20.65 -1.09
N LYS A 70 -0.07 20.74 -2.24
CA LYS A 70 1.33 20.32 -2.40
C LYS A 70 1.59 18.88 -1.96
N SER A 71 0.58 18.03 -2.14
CA SER A 71 0.65 16.62 -1.78
C SER A 71 0.52 15.70 -2.98
N PHE A 72 1.06 14.51 -2.81
CA PHE A 72 0.85 13.37 -3.70
C PHE A 72 0.51 12.14 -2.86
N ASN A 73 -0.59 11.48 -3.20
CA ASN A 73 -0.97 10.20 -2.58
C ASN A 73 -0.47 9.07 -3.47
N TYR A 74 0.63 8.43 -3.07
CA TYR A 74 1.28 7.37 -3.83
C TYR A 74 1.00 5.98 -3.25
N GLY A 75 -0.12 5.82 -2.52
CA GLY A 75 -0.50 4.55 -1.94
C GLY A 75 -0.96 3.54 -3.00
N SER A 76 -0.44 2.31 -2.94
CA SER A 76 -0.83 1.22 -3.84
C SER A 76 -1.70 0.17 -3.14
N PRO A 77 -2.64 -0.48 -3.82
CA PRO A 77 -3.45 -1.54 -3.21
C PRO A 77 -2.58 -2.66 -2.63
N SER A 78 -2.89 -3.06 -1.40
CA SER A 78 -2.16 -4.09 -0.65
C SER A 78 -0.69 -3.75 -0.36
N GLU A 79 -0.28 -2.49 -0.47
CA GLU A 79 1.10 -2.08 -0.21
C GLU A 79 1.53 -2.33 1.24
N ASN A 80 2.75 -2.81 1.45
CA ASN A 80 3.36 -3.02 2.77
C ASN A 80 4.67 -2.22 2.91
N TYR A 81 5.26 -2.17 4.11
CA TYR A 81 6.49 -1.39 4.32
C TYR A 81 7.70 -1.86 3.51
N ILE A 82 7.76 -3.13 3.09
CA ILE A 82 8.81 -3.61 2.19
C ILE A 82 8.67 -2.88 0.85
N GLN A 83 7.46 -2.85 0.30
CA GLN A 83 7.13 -2.15 -0.95
C GLN A 83 7.29 -0.64 -0.82
N SER A 84 6.78 -0.04 0.27
CA SER A 84 6.91 1.40 0.53
C SER A 84 8.38 1.84 0.63
N TYR A 85 9.24 1.02 1.24
CA TYR A 85 10.69 1.28 1.28
C TYR A 85 11.29 1.35 -0.12
N TYR A 86 11.08 0.33 -0.95
CA TYR A 86 11.67 0.30 -2.29
C TYR A 86 11.08 1.37 -3.21
N LYS A 87 9.78 1.68 -3.09
CA LYS A 87 9.15 2.79 -3.80
C LYS A 87 9.76 4.13 -3.37
N LEU A 88 9.86 4.40 -2.06
CA LEU A 88 10.46 5.63 -1.54
C LEU A 88 11.93 5.77 -1.94
N LYS A 89 12.70 4.67 -1.85
CA LYS A 89 14.09 4.61 -2.30
C LYS A 89 14.19 4.97 -3.79
N HIS A 90 13.34 4.39 -4.63
CA HIS A 90 13.31 4.72 -6.05
C HIS A 90 12.99 6.20 -6.28
N ILE A 91 12.00 6.76 -5.58
CA ILE A 91 11.64 8.17 -5.67
C ILE A 91 12.85 9.06 -5.34
N ILE A 92 13.46 8.87 -4.18
CA ILE A 92 14.59 9.69 -3.70
C ILE A 92 15.81 9.54 -4.61
N GLU A 93 16.16 8.32 -5.03
CA GLU A 93 17.40 8.06 -5.77
C GLU A 93 17.28 8.30 -7.29
N LYS A 94 16.07 8.22 -7.88
CA LYS A 94 15.89 8.22 -9.34
C LYS A 94 15.08 9.39 -9.88
N SER A 95 14.09 9.88 -9.12
CA SER A 95 13.22 10.94 -9.63
C SER A 95 13.77 12.35 -9.40
N GLY A 96 14.68 12.51 -8.43
CA GLY A 96 15.14 13.82 -7.94
C GLY A 96 14.09 14.61 -7.16
N LYS A 97 12.86 14.08 -7.00
CA LYS A 97 11.80 14.68 -6.19
C LYS A 97 11.94 14.21 -4.76
N LYS A 98 12.32 15.14 -3.88
CA LYS A 98 12.43 14.91 -2.44
C LYS A 98 11.23 15.57 -1.75
N PRO A 99 10.34 14.82 -1.06
CA PRO A 99 9.29 15.41 -0.26
C PRO A 99 9.84 16.08 1.00
N GLU A 100 9.14 17.07 1.54
CA GLU A 100 9.45 17.59 2.89
C GLU A 100 9.01 16.58 3.97
N TYR A 101 7.81 16.01 3.81
CA TYR A 101 7.22 15.02 4.70
C TYR A 101 6.83 13.76 3.93
N VAL A 102 7.19 12.61 4.48
CA VAL A 102 6.59 11.31 4.15
C VAL A 102 5.53 11.00 5.19
N ILE A 103 4.32 10.70 4.72
CA ILE A 103 3.20 10.27 5.54
C ILE A 103 3.07 8.75 5.41
N LEU A 104 3.27 8.03 6.52
CA LEU A 104 3.22 6.57 6.57
C LEU A 104 1.96 6.11 7.32
N GLN A 105 1.27 5.14 6.75
CA GLN A 105 0.17 4.44 7.42
C GLN A 105 0.69 3.63 8.62
N ALA A 106 0.00 3.72 9.76
CA ALA A 106 0.38 3.09 11.01
C ALA A 106 -0.75 2.23 11.63
N ASP A 107 -1.67 1.73 10.81
CA ASP A 107 -2.75 0.85 11.28
C ASP A 107 -2.21 -0.51 11.71
N ILE A 108 -2.89 -1.19 12.65
CA ILE A 108 -2.49 -2.50 13.18
C ILE A 108 -2.23 -3.51 12.05
N SER A 109 -3.08 -3.52 11.03
CA SER A 109 -2.97 -4.37 9.84
C SER A 109 -1.70 -4.17 9.00
N THR A 110 -0.93 -3.10 9.21
CA THR A 110 0.32 -2.81 8.49
C THR A 110 1.52 -3.64 8.97
N TYR A 111 1.45 -4.19 10.19
CA TYR A 111 2.63 -4.74 10.87
C TYR A 111 2.74 -6.28 10.87
N GLY A 112 1.64 -6.99 10.60
CA GLY A 112 1.57 -8.43 10.79
C GLY A 112 2.23 -9.28 9.69
N PRO A 113 2.38 -10.60 9.93
CA PRO A 113 3.00 -11.52 8.98
C PRO A 113 2.20 -11.69 7.68
N LYS A 114 0.86 -11.64 7.75
CA LYS A 114 0.03 -11.83 6.55
C LYS A 114 0.24 -10.72 5.52
N ILE A 115 0.42 -9.47 5.96
CA ILE A 115 0.73 -8.36 5.04
C ILE A 115 2.19 -8.41 4.56
N ALA A 116 3.11 -8.90 5.40
CA ALA A 116 4.52 -9.11 5.06
C ALA A 116 4.77 -10.14 3.95
N ASP A 117 3.84 -11.08 3.78
CA ASP A 117 3.89 -12.13 2.75
C ASP A 117 2.92 -11.88 1.59
N ARG A 118 2.25 -10.72 1.58
CA ARG A 118 1.28 -10.37 0.55
C ARG A 118 1.97 -9.75 -0.68
N TYR A 119 2.41 -10.62 -1.57
CA TYR A 119 3.06 -10.25 -2.84
C TYR A 119 2.05 -10.19 -4.00
N GLU A 120 0.99 -9.39 -3.86
CA GLU A 120 0.04 -9.14 -4.94
C GLU A 120 0.67 -8.20 -5.99
N TYR A 121 0.28 -8.38 -7.26
CA TYR A 121 0.69 -7.50 -8.36
C TYR A 121 2.22 -7.41 -8.56
N ASN A 122 2.94 -8.53 -8.36
CA ASN A 122 4.41 -8.58 -8.50
C ASN A 122 4.91 -8.04 -9.83
N SER A 123 4.13 -8.13 -10.92
CA SER A 123 4.50 -7.55 -12.22
C SER A 123 4.76 -6.04 -12.18
N TYR A 124 4.17 -5.33 -11.22
CA TYR A 124 4.49 -3.92 -10.97
C TYR A 124 5.73 -3.79 -10.07
N TRP A 125 5.79 -4.58 -8.99
CA TRP A 125 6.84 -4.47 -7.98
C TRP A 125 8.22 -4.99 -8.41
N ILE A 126 8.32 -5.79 -9.49
CA ILE A 126 9.60 -6.26 -10.04
C ILE A 126 10.56 -5.13 -10.44
N ASP A 127 10.04 -3.94 -10.73
CA ASP A 127 10.86 -2.79 -11.14
C ASP A 127 11.37 -1.98 -9.94
N TYR A 128 10.88 -2.27 -8.73
CA TYR A 128 11.21 -1.55 -7.49
C TYR A 128 11.99 -2.41 -6.50
N ILE A 129 11.52 -3.63 -6.23
CA ILE A 129 12.02 -4.46 -5.13
C ILE A 129 13.35 -5.13 -5.49
N ASP A 130 14.36 -5.00 -4.62
CA ASP A 130 15.51 -5.90 -4.62
C ASP A 130 15.11 -7.23 -3.96
N TYR A 131 14.70 -8.20 -4.79
CA TYR A 131 14.27 -9.53 -4.35
C TYR A 131 15.42 -10.37 -3.78
N ARG A 132 16.69 -10.06 -4.11
CA ARG A 132 17.84 -10.78 -3.53
C ARG A 132 18.09 -10.32 -2.11
N GLU A 133 18.02 -9.00 -1.87
CA GLU A 133 18.08 -8.45 -0.52
C GLU A 133 16.90 -8.96 0.31
N LEU A 134 15.68 -8.90 -0.24
CA LEU A 134 14.48 -9.36 0.48
C LEU A 134 14.57 -10.85 0.86
N ALA A 135 15.03 -11.71 -0.07
CA ALA A 135 15.26 -13.13 0.21
C ALA A 135 16.25 -13.36 1.36
N LYS A 136 17.28 -12.50 1.49
CA LYS A 136 18.23 -12.56 2.61
C LYS A 136 17.58 -12.11 3.92
N VAL A 137 16.86 -10.98 3.91
CA VAL A 137 16.18 -10.45 5.11
C VAL A 137 15.15 -11.44 5.65
N LYS A 138 14.34 -12.04 4.78
CA LYS A 138 13.34 -13.04 5.17
C LYS A 138 13.94 -14.43 5.42
N SER A 139 15.22 -14.63 5.10
CA SER A 139 15.86 -15.96 5.10
C SER A 139 15.08 -16.99 4.27
N ASP A 140 14.44 -16.56 3.19
CA ASP A 140 13.60 -17.38 2.32
C ASP A 140 13.97 -17.17 0.84
N ARG A 141 14.54 -18.22 0.23
CA ARG A 141 14.92 -18.19 -1.18
C ARG A 141 13.71 -18.27 -2.12
N ASN A 142 12.55 -18.73 -1.64
CA ASN A 142 11.33 -18.77 -2.45
C ASN A 142 10.85 -17.37 -2.82
N ILE A 143 11.31 -16.32 -2.15
CA ILE A 143 11.10 -14.93 -2.59
C ILE A 143 11.59 -14.70 -4.02
N LEU A 144 12.64 -15.39 -4.47
CA LEU A 144 13.13 -15.27 -5.86
C LEU A 144 12.15 -15.86 -6.88
N THR A 145 11.30 -16.81 -6.48
CA THR A 145 10.24 -17.31 -7.38
C THR A 145 9.18 -16.24 -7.59
N LYS A 146 8.94 -15.35 -6.63
CA LYS A 146 8.03 -14.20 -6.79
C LYS A 146 8.50 -13.20 -7.84
N TRP A 147 9.81 -12.99 -7.92
CA TRP A 147 10.41 -12.22 -9.02
C TRP A 147 10.20 -12.91 -10.38
N LEU A 148 10.45 -14.23 -10.47
CA LEU A 148 10.21 -14.99 -11.70
C LEU A 148 8.73 -14.98 -12.11
N GLU A 149 7.82 -15.16 -11.15
CA GLU A 149 6.37 -15.08 -11.34
C GLU A 149 5.99 -13.70 -11.90
N GLY A 150 6.39 -12.60 -11.25
CA GLY A 150 6.08 -11.25 -11.73
C GLY A 150 6.75 -10.89 -13.07
N ARG A 151 7.90 -11.50 -13.39
CA ARG A 151 8.60 -11.23 -14.64
C ARG A 151 8.00 -11.97 -15.83
N PHE A 152 7.66 -13.25 -15.67
CA PHE A 152 7.34 -14.15 -16.79
C PHE A 152 5.96 -14.82 -16.70
N PHE A 153 5.34 -14.86 -15.51
CA PHE A 153 4.11 -15.62 -15.24
C PHE A 153 3.12 -14.79 -14.41
N SER A 154 2.95 -13.51 -14.72
CA SER A 154 2.26 -12.56 -13.83
C SER A 154 0.80 -12.91 -13.57
N TYR A 155 0.19 -13.66 -14.49
CA TYR A 155 -1.16 -14.18 -14.38
C TYR A 155 -1.29 -15.32 -13.35
N ALA A 156 -0.20 -16.02 -13.03
CA ALA A 156 -0.20 -17.15 -12.11
C ALA A 156 -0.49 -16.65 -10.69
N GLY A 157 -1.52 -17.20 -10.05
CA GLY A 157 -1.97 -16.80 -8.71
C GLY A 157 -2.81 -15.52 -8.66
N ASN A 158 -2.88 -14.73 -9.75
CA ASN A 158 -3.60 -13.45 -9.80
C ASN A 158 -4.93 -13.51 -10.57
N TYR A 159 -5.58 -14.68 -10.67
CA TYR A 159 -6.82 -14.86 -11.45
C TYR A 159 -7.99 -13.98 -10.94
N LYS A 160 -8.03 -13.67 -9.64
CA LYS A 160 -9.02 -12.75 -9.05
C LYS A 160 -8.90 -11.35 -9.65
N ASP A 161 -7.69 -10.92 -9.97
CA ASP A 161 -7.46 -9.63 -10.60
C ASP A 161 -7.97 -9.59 -12.04
N VAL A 162 -7.93 -10.71 -12.77
CA VAL A 162 -8.53 -10.78 -14.12
C VAL A 162 -10.04 -10.59 -14.05
N GLN A 163 -10.72 -11.28 -13.13
CA GLN A 163 -12.16 -11.15 -12.92
C GLN A 163 -12.52 -9.71 -12.53
N LEU A 164 -11.77 -9.13 -11.59
CA LEU A 164 -11.93 -7.74 -11.18
C LEU A 164 -11.70 -6.80 -12.36
N SER A 165 -10.65 -7.02 -13.14
CA SER A 165 -10.31 -6.17 -14.29
C SER A 165 -11.43 -6.17 -15.33
N ILE A 166 -12.08 -7.30 -15.59
CA ILE A 166 -13.25 -7.37 -16.48
C ILE A 166 -14.41 -6.52 -15.93
N LEU A 167 -14.74 -6.69 -14.65
CA LEU A 167 -15.86 -5.97 -14.00
C LEU A 167 -15.60 -4.46 -13.91
N TYR A 168 -14.36 -4.06 -13.64
CA TYR A 168 -14.00 -2.67 -13.35
C TYR A 168 -13.46 -1.90 -14.56
N ARG A 169 -13.27 -2.54 -15.72
CA ARG A 169 -12.69 -1.90 -16.92
C ARG A 169 -13.45 -0.64 -17.34
N ILE A 170 -14.78 -0.67 -17.30
CA ILE A 170 -15.62 0.47 -17.68
C ILE A 170 -15.42 1.61 -16.66
N LYS A 171 -15.47 1.29 -15.36
CA LYS A 171 -15.27 2.27 -14.28
C LYS A 171 -13.88 2.90 -14.30
N MET A 172 -12.86 2.15 -14.71
CA MET A 172 -11.48 2.62 -14.80
C MET A 172 -11.27 3.68 -15.89
N LYS A 173 -12.02 3.61 -17.00
CA LYS A 173 -11.94 4.62 -18.07
C LYS A 173 -12.41 5.99 -17.61
N THR A 174 -13.35 6.03 -16.69
CA THR A 174 -13.93 7.27 -16.14
C THR A 174 -13.31 7.63 -14.79
N LEU A 175 -12.30 6.90 -14.34
CA LEU A 175 -11.69 7.15 -13.04
C LEU A 175 -10.81 8.40 -13.11
N GLU A 176 -11.32 9.47 -12.53
CA GLU A 176 -10.55 10.67 -12.26
C GLU A 176 -9.56 10.38 -11.11
N MET A 177 -8.29 10.72 -11.33
CA MET A 177 -7.27 10.67 -10.29
C MET A 177 -6.55 12.01 -10.32
N HIS A 178 -6.21 12.53 -9.15
CA HIS A 178 -5.53 13.80 -9.00
C HIS A 178 -4.33 13.61 -8.08
N ASN A 179 -3.12 13.82 -8.58
CA ASN A 179 -1.87 13.61 -7.83
C ASN A 179 -1.85 12.27 -7.06
N GLY A 180 -2.27 11.20 -7.74
CA GLY A 180 -2.38 9.85 -7.20
C GLY A 180 -3.60 9.58 -6.29
N TYR A 181 -4.30 10.61 -5.81
CA TYR A 181 -5.57 10.42 -5.09
C TYR A 181 -6.62 9.84 -6.03
N ARG A 182 -7.28 8.79 -5.53
CA ARG A 182 -8.45 8.19 -6.14
C ARG A 182 -9.64 8.39 -5.21
N PRO A 183 -10.75 8.97 -5.67
CA PRO A 183 -11.99 8.99 -4.91
C PRO A 183 -12.35 7.58 -4.43
N HIS A 184 -12.69 7.47 -3.15
CA HIS A 184 -13.10 6.21 -2.57
C HIS A 184 -14.41 5.71 -3.16
N ARG A 185 -14.67 4.42 -2.97
CA ARG A 185 -15.86 3.76 -3.51
C ARG A 185 -17.09 4.23 -2.74
N ASP A 186 -18.18 4.52 -3.45
CA ASP A 186 -19.42 5.01 -2.84
C ASP A 186 -20.65 4.19 -3.25
N TYR A 187 -20.44 2.93 -3.66
CA TYR A 187 -21.53 2.03 -4.07
C TYR A 187 -22.01 1.10 -2.96
N LYS A 188 -21.42 1.21 -1.76
CA LYS A 188 -21.86 0.57 -0.52
C LYS A 188 -21.69 1.58 0.61
N ASN A 189 -22.51 1.43 1.63
CA ASN A 189 -22.40 2.16 2.88
C ASN A 189 -22.36 1.15 4.02
N PHE A 190 -21.33 1.21 4.86
CA PHE A 190 -21.18 0.31 5.99
C PHE A 190 -22.30 0.50 7.02
N ALA A 191 -22.91 1.68 7.10
CA ALA A 191 -24.07 1.92 7.95
C ALA A 191 -25.22 0.94 7.69
N ASP A 192 -25.39 0.53 6.44
CA ASP A 192 -26.47 -0.36 5.97
C ASP A 192 -26.12 -1.86 6.06
N GLU A 193 -24.90 -2.22 6.48
CA GLU A 193 -24.48 -3.62 6.59
C GLU A 193 -25.21 -4.32 7.75
N PRO A 194 -26.02 -5.37 7.49
CA PRO A 194 -26.79 -6.04 8.54
C PRO A 194 -25.92 -6.80 9.55
N ASN A 195 -24.71 -7.24 9.16
CA ASN A 195 -23.83 -8.01 10.04
C ASN A 195 -22.42 -7.40 10.16
N LYS A 196 -22.37 -6.13 10.59
CA LYS A 196 -21.14 -5.33 10.76
C LYS A 196 -20.03 -6.06 11.47
N ARG A 197 -20.33 -6.67 12.62
CA ARG A 197 -19.35 -7.37 13.45
C ARG A 197 -18.75 -8.59 12.75
N LYS A 198 -19.58 -9.38 12.05
CA LYS A 198 -19.06 -10.52 11.28
C LYS A 198 -18.16 -10.04 10.13
N LEU A 199 -18.58 -9.01 9.40
CA LEU A 199 -17.79 -8.46 8.30
C LEU A 199 -16.44 -7.92 8.81
N ALA A 200 -16.45 -7.19 9.93
CA ALA A 200 -15.27 -6.73 10.63
C ALA A 200 -14.34 -7.88 11.05
N TRP A 201 -14.89 -8.93 11.67
CA TRP A 201 -14.13 -10.12 12.07
C TRP A 201 -13.49 -10.84 10.86
N ASP A 202 -14.27 -11.07 9.80
CA ASP A 202 -13.78 -11.74 8.59
C ASP A 202 -12.64 -10.95 7.95
N LYS A 203 -12.75 -9.61 7.95
CA LYS A 203 -11.72 -8.70 7.44
C LYS A 203 -10.48 -8.68 8.34
N ALA A 204 -10.63 -8.59 9.66
CA ALA A 204 -9.51 -8.61 10.61
C ALA A 204 -8.73 -9.93 10.49
N ASN A 205 -9.43 -11.07 10.39
CA ASN A 205 -8.79 -12.37 10.16
C ASN A 205 -8.17 -12.53 8.78
N LEU A 206 -8.54 -11.72 7.79
CA LEU A 206 -7.88 -11.73 6.50
C LEU A 206 -6.45 -11.16 6.58
N PHE A 207 -6.23 -10.13 7.41
CA PHE A 207 -4.98 -9.38 7.47
C PHE A 207 -4.14 -9.61 8.72
N LEU A 208 -4.73 -10.10 9.80
CA LEU A 208 -4.04 -10.25 11.08
C LEU A 208 -3.79 -11.73 11.41
N SER A 209 -2.70 -12.00 12.13
CA SER A 209 -2.41 -13.31 12.71
C SER A 209 -2.19 -13.19 14.21
N LYS A 210 -2.56 -14.23 14.96
CA LYS A 210 -2.24 -14.36 16.38
C LYS A 210 -0.80 -14.81 16.64
N ASP A 211 -0.14 -15.36 15.63
CA ASP A 211 1.20 -15.96 15.76
C ASP A 211 2.28 -14.89 16.01
N ALA A 212 2.13 -13.72 15.39
CA ALA A 212 3.02 -12.58 15.53
C ALA A 212 2.27 -11.28 15.26
N TYR A 213 2.48 -10.27 16.10
CA TYR A 213 1.88 -8.94 15.95
C TYR A 213 2.76 -7.96 15.17
N PHE A 214 4.07 -8.19 15.15
CA PHE A 214 5.04 -7.39 14.40
C PHE A 214 5.98 -8.33 13.66
N ASP A 215 5.80 -8.43 12.36
CA ASP A 215 6.64 -9.26 11.49
C ASP A 215 8.10 -8.76 11.48
N PRO A 216 9.11 -9.63 11.66
CA PRO A 216 10.51 -9.23 11.67
C PRO A 216 10.98 -8.55 10.38
N SER A 217 10.49 -8.99 9.22
CA SER A 217 10.87 -8.37 7.94
C SER A 217 10.26 -6.99 7.78
N ILE A 218 8.99 -6.81 8.18
CA ILE A 218 8.36 -5.48 8.24
C ILE A 218 9.14 -4.56 9.16
N LYS A 219 9.57 -5.03 10.34
CA LYS A 219 10.39 -4.23 11.28
C LYS A 219 11.66 -3.72 10.63
N VAL A 220 12.41 -4.60 9.95
CA VAL A 220 13.63 -4.23 9.22
C VAL A 220 13.35 -3.15 8.17
N TYR A 221 12.30 -3.30 7.36
CA TYR A 221 11.99 -2.34 6.30
C TYR A 221 11.38 -1.03 6.82
N PHE A 222 10.64 -1.06 7.93
CA PHE A 222 10.20 0.14 8.63
C PHE A 222 11.40 0.96 9.13
N GLU A 223 12.39 0.32 9.77
CA GLU A 223 13.63 0.98 10.17
C GLU A 223 14.40 1.55 8.96
N LYS A 224 14.46 0.80 7.85
CA LYS A 224 15.10 1.28 6.62
C LYS A 224 14.41 2.51 6.02
N ILE A 225 13.09 2.63 6.13
CA ILE A 225 12.36 3.84 5.71
C ILE A 225 12.83 5.02 6.57
N LEU A 226 12.86 4.87 7.90
CA LEU A 226 13.31 5.92 8.81
C LEU A 226 14.78 6.32 8.56
N GLN A 227 15.66 5.35 8.33
CA GLN A 227 17.06 5.58 7.97
C GLN A 227 17.21 6.33 6.65
N LEU A 228 16.45 5.91 5.62
CA LEU A 228 16.46 6.56 4.32
C LEU A 228 15.99 8.01 4.43
N CYS A 229 14.91 8.26 5.18
CA CYS A 229 14.40 9.59 5.45
C CYS A 229 15.41 10.45 6.23
N GLN A 230 16.06 9.90 7.27
CA GLN A 230 17.10 10.58 8.03
C GLN A 230 18.29 10.98 7.17
N ALA A 231 18.78 10.06 6.33
CA ALA A 231 19.92 10.29 5.45
C ALA A 231 19.63 11.35 4.38
N ASN A 232 18.36 11.59 4.07
CA ASN A 232 17.93 12.55 3.06
C ASN A 232 17.23 13.75 3.66
N ASP A 233 17.20 13.95 4.98
CA ASP A 233 16.50 15.05 5.65
C ASP A 233 15.04 15.19 5.18
N VAL A 234 14.31 14.07 5.22
CA VAL A 234 12.88 13.97 4.93
C VAL A 234 12.17 13.68 6.25
N LYS A 235 11.21 14.51 6.64
CA LYS A 235 10.45 14.34 7.88
C LYS A 235 9.47 13.19 7.73
N VAL A 236 9.18 12.48 8.82
CA VAL A 236 8.24 11.35 8.83
C VAL A 236 7.12 11.62 9.83
N ILE A 237 5.89 11.55 9.35
CA ILE A 237 4.67 11.50 10.17
C ILE A 237 4.01 10.16 9.97
N MET A 238 3.61 9.53 11.06
CA MET A 238 2.82 8.31 11.03
C MET A 238 1.34 8.65 11.25
N VAL A 239 0.46 7.97 10.55
CA VAL A 239 -0.98 8.22 10.61
C VAL A 239 -1.72 6.91 10.84
N ARG A 240 -2.49 6.86 11.93
CA ARG A 240 -3.50 5.83 12.11
C ARG A 240 -4.80 6.34 11.52
N TYR A 241 -5.25 5.70 10.45
CA TYR A 241 -6.41 6.16 9.69
C TYR A 241 -7.72 5.81 10.41
N PRO A 242 -8.80 6.59 10.18
CA PRO A 242 -10.11 6.26 10.70
C PRO A 242 -10.56 4.87 10.26
N MET A 243 -11.15 4.12 11.19
CA MET A 243 -11.77 2.81 10.96
C MET A 243 -13.07 2.71 11.74
N THR A 244 -13.88 1.70 11.47
CA THR A 244 -15.11 1.50 12.23
C THR A 244 -14.79 0.94 13.62
N ARG A 245 -15.68 1.23 14.59
CA ARG A 245 -15.57 0.70 15.95
C ARG A 245 -15.50 -0.83 15.93
N GLU A 246 -16.37 -1.47 15.15
CA GLU A 246 -16.41 -2.92 15.03
C GLU A 246 -15.10 -3.49 14.49
N PHE A 247 -14.47 -2.84 13.50
CA PHE A 247 -13.20 -3.33 12.97
C PHE A 247 -12.09 -3.25 14.03
N HIS A 248 -11.95 -2.09 14.67
CA HIS A 248 -10.94 -1.90 15.71
C HIS A 248 -11.07 -2.90 16.86
N GLU A 249 -12.30 -3.11 17.36
CA GLU A 249 -12.58 -4.11 18.41
C GLU A 249 -12.17 -5.53 18.01
N GLU A 250 -12.29 -5.90 16.74
CA GLU A 250 -11.86 -7.22 16.26
C GLU A 250 -10.33 -7.28 16.03
N GLU A 251 -9.69 -6.18 15.63
CA GLU A 251 -8.22 -6.12 15.49
C GLU A 251 -7.52 -6.36 16.84
N ILE A 252 -7.95 -5.67 17.90
CA ILE A 252 -7.31 -5.74 19.23
C ILE A 252 -7.50 -7.09 19.94
N LYS A 253 -8.43 -7.93 19.48
CA LYS A 253 -8.56 -9.34 19.93
C LYS A 253 -7.50 -10.24 19.34
N ILE A 254 -6.91 -9.85 18.21
CA ILE A 254 -5.90 -10.63 17.48
C ILE A 254 -4.50 -10.10 17.81
N VAL A 255 -4.36 -8.78 17.89
CA VAL A 255 -3.07 -8.11 18.08
C VAL A 255 -3.07 -7.31 19.39
N PRO A 256 -2.08 -7.50 20.28
CA PRO A 256 -1.92 -6.67 21.47
C PRO A 256 -1.45 -5.26 21.09
N GLU A 257 -2.41 -4.36 20.86
CA GLU A 257 -2.19 -2.99 20.38
C GLU A 257 -1.13 -2.23 21.19
N GLU A 258 -1.25 -2.20 22.52
CA GLU A 258 -0.32 -1.48 23.40
C GLU A 258 1.13 -1.96 23.21
N LYS A 259 1.34 -3.27 23.06
CA LYS A 259 2.68 -3.84 22.84
C LYS A 259 3.22 -3.47 21.47
N LEU A 260 2.37 -3.52 20.45
CA LEU A 260 2.75 -3.15 19.08
C LEU A 260 3.21 -1.68 19.02
N PHE A 261 2.40 -0.76 19.56
CA PHE A 261 2.71 0.66 19.47
C PHE A 261 3.84 1.10 20.40
N ALA A 262 4.02 0.46 21.57
CA ALA A 262 5.21 0.69 22.39
C ALA A 262 6.50 0.29 21.65
N GLU A 263 6.47 -0.80 20.88
CA GLU A 263 7.63 -1.20 20.07
C GLU A 263 7.87 -0.26 18.88
N ILE A 264 6.81 0.23 18.24
CA ILE A 264 6.92 1.26 17.19
C ILE A 264 7.56 2.52 17.76
N GLU A 265 7.11 3.00 18.91
CA GLU A 265 7.66 4.18 19.59
C GLU A 265 9.14 4.00 19.95
N ALA A 266 9.51 2.82 20.46
CA ALA A 266 10.91 2.48 20.73
C ALA A 266 11.78 2.51 19.46
N ILE A 267 11.23 2.17 18.30
CA ILE A 267 11.94 2.26 17.03
C ILE A 267 12.06 3.73 16.59
N THR A 268 10.94 4.47 16.57
CA THR A 268 10.86 5.82 15.99
C THR A 268 11.61 6.86 16.81
N SER A 269 11.63 6.73 18.14
CA SER A 269 12.37 7.63 19.05
C SER A 269 13.87 7.71 18.77
N ARG A 270 14.43 6.77 18.01
CA ARG A 270 15.84 6.76 17.58
C ARG A 270 16.13 7.68 16.38
N TYR A 271 15.11 8.27 15.75
CA TYR A 271 15.24 9.03 14.50
C TYR A 271 14.69 10.45 14.65
N SER A 272 15.53 11.48 14.48
CA SER A 272 15.14 12.88 14.66
C SER A 272 14.24 13.43 13.55
N VAL A 273 14.20 12.74 12.41
CA VAL A 273 13.23 13.02 11.33
C VAL A 273 11.81 12.60 11.66
N PHE A 274 11.59 11.72 12.65
CA PHE A 274 10.24 11.37 13.09
C PHE A 274 9.61 12.54 13.84
N LYS A 275 8.44 12.98 13.38
CA LYS A 275 7.74 14.17 13.90
C LYS A 275 6.46 13.84 14.68
N GLY A 276 6.13 12.56 14.80
CA GLY A 276 5.00 12.11 15.61
C GLY A 276 4.07 11.16 14.88
N MET A 277 3.12 10.63 15.67
CA MET A 277 2.02 9.81 15.19
C MET A 277 0.71 10.55 15.42
N LEU A 278 -0.03 10.80 14.34
CA LEU A 278 -1.37 11.37 14.39
C LEU A 278 -2.38 10.22 14.37
N ASN A 279 -3.22 10.16 15.40
CA ASN A 279 -4.14 9.05 15.60
C ASN A 279 -5.58 9.47 15.36
N TYR A 280 -6.19 8.93 14.30
CA TYR A 280 -7.58 9.22 13.92
C TYR A 280 -8.47 7.97 13.89
N HIS A 281 -7.98 6.83 14.40
CA HIS A 281 -8.68 5.55 14.27
C HIS A 281 -10.12 5.60 14.81
N ASP A 282 -10.37 6.38 15.86
CA ASP A 282 -11.65 6.53 16.55
C ASP A 282 -12.50 7.73 16.06
N MET A 283 -11.96 8.54 15.13
CA MET A 283 -12.57 9.79 14.66
C MET A 283 -14.04 9.64 14.23
N PHE A 284 -14.42 8.47 13.72
CA PHE A 284 -15.75 8.20 13.17
C PHE A 284 -16.41 6.94 13.77
N PHE A 285 -16.06 6.56 15.00
CA PHE A 285 -16.69 5.39 15.65
C PHE A 285 -18.21 5.48 15.75
N ASP A 286 -18.76 6.68 15.87
CA ASP A 286 -20.20 6.93 15.95
C ASP A 286 -20.80 7.38 14.59
N HIS A 287 -20.01 7.32 13.52
CA HIS A 287 -20.37 7.74 12.16
C HIS A 287 -20.10 6.65 11.11
N PRO A 288 -20.77 5.47 11.19
CA PRO A 288 -20.57 4.38 10.23
C PRO A 288 -20.94 4.77 8.79
N GLU A 289 -21.72 5.83 8.59
CA GLU A 289 -22.08 6.38 7.28
C GLU A 289 -20.91 7.01 6.51
N TYR A 290 -19.75 7.19 7.15
CA TYR A 290 -18.51 7.67 6.51
C TYR A 290 -17.63 6.54 5.98
N PHE A 291 -18.11 5.31 6.06
CA PHE A 291 -17.37 4.11 5.66
C PHE A 291 -18.05 3.39 4.51
N PHE A 292 -17.24 2.92 3.56
CA PHE A 292 -17.66 2.03 2.49
C PHE A 292 -17.70 0.56 2.98
N ASP A 293 -16.71 0.16 3.78
CA ASP A 293 -16.58 -1.14 4.44
C ASP A 293 -15.88 -0.95 5.82
N PRO A 294 -15.59 -1.99 6.62
CA PRO A 294 -15.12 -1.81 8.00
C PRO A 294 -13.85 -0.97 8.18
N ASP A 295 -12.99 -0.88 7.17
CA ASP A 295 -11.66 -0.27 7.26
C ASP A 295 -11.37 0.76 6.15
N HIS A 296 -12.31 1.02 5.23
CA HIS A 296 -12.19 2.03 4.19
C HIS A 296 -13.27 3.10 4.30
N LEU A 297 -12.83 4.36 4.34
CA LEU A 297 -13.72 5.52 4.23
C LEU A 297 -14.41 5.57 2.85
N ASN A 298 -15.59 6.17 2.80
CA ASN A 298 -16.16 6.65 1.54
C ASN A 298 -15.60 8.04 1.20
N VAL A 299 -16.10 8.65 0.12
CA VAL A 299 -15.62 9.98 -0.34
C VAL A 299 -15.79 11.03 0.75
N LYS A 300 -16.99 11.11 1.36
CA LYS A 300 -17.28 12.09 2.42
C LYS A 300 -16.38 11.89 3.64
N GLY A 301 -16.18 10.65 4.07
CA GLY A 301 -15.27 10.33 5.18
C GLY A 301 -13.82 10.75 4.89
N SER A 302 -13.33 10.42 3.69
CA SER A 302 -11.98 10.79 3.21
C SER A 302 -11.78 12.31 3.20
N ASP A 303 -12.78 13.08 2.77
CA ASP A 303 -12.72 14.54 2.75
C ASP A 303 -12.66 15.13 4.17
N LEU A 304 -13.56 14.69 5.07
CA LEU A 304 -13.60 15.14 6.46
C LEU A 304 -12.31 14.81 7.22
N PHE A 305 -11.81 13.59 7.05
CA PHE A 305 -10.53 13.16 7.59
C PHE A 305 -9.38 14.04 7.06
N THR A 306 -9.32 14.27 5.74
CA THR A 306 -8.23 15.04 5.15
C THR A 306 -8.26 16.50 5.59
N LEU A 307 -9.44 17.10 5.79
CA LEU A 307 -9.58 18.45 6.36
C LEU A 307 -9.00 18.53 7.77
N GLN A 308 -9.31 17.55 8.63
CA GLN A 308 -8.77 17.50 9.99
C GLN A 308 -7.26 17.28 9.97
N PHE A 309 -6.78 16.33 9.16
CA PHE A 309 -5.35 16.07 8.99
C PHE A 309 -4.59 17.32 8.51
N ALA A 310 -5.12 18.04 7.51
CA ALA A 310 -4.50 19.26 6.99
C ALA A 310 -4.42 20.37 8.05
N LYS A 311 -5.40 20.46 8.96
CA LYS A 311 -5.37 21.38 10.10
C LYS A 311 -4.26 20.99 11.07
N ASP A 312 -4.19 19.74 11.47
CA ASP A 312 -3.21 19.25 12.45
C ASP A 312 -1.77 19.38 11.92
N MET A 313 -1.56 19.16 10.62
CA MET A 313 -0.26 19.38 9.97
C MET A 313 0.17 20.85 10.02
N LYS A 314 -0.75 21.80 9.85
CA LYS A 314 -0.45 23.24 9.98
C LYS A 314 -0.08 23.62 11.41
N GLU A 315 -0.76 23.04 12.39
CA GLU A 315 -0.47 23.26 13.82
C GLU A 315 0.91 22.69 14.19
N LEU A 316 1.24 21.48 13.73
CA LEU A 316 2.53 20.85 13.94
C LEU A 316 3.68 21.66 13.34
N GLU A 317 3.49 22.20 12.13
CA GLU A 317 4.48 23.07 11.49
C GLU A 317 4.64 24.42 12.22
N SER A 318 3.53 24.99 12.69
CA SER A 318 3.57 26.25 13.43
C SER A 318 4.28 26.10 14.77
N ALA A 319 4.08 24.99 15.47
CA ALA A 319 4.80 24.67 16.71
C ALA A 319 6.31 24.53 16.46
N ALA A 320 6.71 23.86 15.36
CA ALA A 320 8.12 23.69 15.00
C ALA A 320 8.83 24.99 14.57
N LEU A 321 8.09 26.04 14.19
CA LEU A 321 8.64 27.37 13.89
C LEU A 321 8.77 28.26 15.14
N ALA A 322 8.13 27.90 16.24
CA ALA A 322 8.17 28.65 17.50
C ALA A 322 9.29 28.19 18.45
N GLU A 323 9.88 27.03 18.19
CA GLU A 323 11.10 26.49 18.82
C GLU A 323 12.35 26.97 18.09
#